data_AF-A0A7I7NNE8-F1
#
_entry.id   AF-A0A7I7NNE8-F1
#
_cell.length_a   1.000
_cell.length_b   1.000
_cell.length_c   1.000
_cell.angle_alpha   90.00
_cell.angle_beta   90.00
_cell.angle_gamma   90.00
#
_symmetry.space_group_name_H-M   'P 1'
#
loop_
_entity.id
_entity.type
_entity.pdbx_description
1 polymer ?
#
loop_
_entity_poly.entity_id
_entity_poly.type
_entity_poly.pdbx_seq_one_letter_code
_entity_poly.pdbx_strand_id
1 'polypeptide(L)'
;MVANPYRHGGKDAAEDFFEEGFQSVFHHARTGASKDYPITVYYAFKQSETDESGRTSTGWETLLEGMIQSGWEITSTWPLRSERGGRMISVGTNALASSIVLSLRPRNNSAPTTDRRGFIAVLEAELPDALRQLQHGQVAPVDLPQAAIGPGMAVFSRYSAILETDGSRMTVRSALARINEILDQVLNEQEGDFDATSRFAIAWYRQHSYGVGKFGDADNLARARNTSVDAMDRDGIVTSRAGNVQLIKPADLSLQYDVVRDLHTSNWEALHHLIKVLERDGIPAAGDFLNAALSRPDGAVDADLVKELAHLLFRIAESNGWTKDALSFNNLVTSWPEIVDAARAENVSAAPQGSFDFVDQDD
;
A
#
# COMPACT_ATOMS: atom_id res chain seq x y z
N MET A 1 -4.65 7.26 31.52
CA MET A 1 -6.12 7.42 31.49
C MET A 1 -6.73 6.11 31.00
N VAL A 2 -7.81 5.63 31.60
CA VAL A 2 -8.43 4.33 31.24
C VAL A 2 -9.95 4.50 31.23
N ALA A 3 -10.59 4.26 30.09
CA ALA A 3 -12.05 4.24 29.96
C ALA A 3 -12.62 2.99 30.67
N ASN A 4 -12.91 3.09 31.96
CA ASN A 4 -13.50 2.00 32.73
C ASN A 4 -14.97 2.30 33.08
N PRO A 5 -15.95 1.64 32.44
CA PRO A 5 -17.38 1.89 32.67
C PRO A 5 -17.80 1.80 34.14
N TYR A 6 -17.17 0.92 34.91
CA TYR A 6 -17.45 0.75 36.34
C TYR A 6 -16.97 1.92 37.19
N ARG A 7 -15.97 2.68 36.72
CA ARG A 7 -15.43 3.84 37.44
C ARG A 7 -16.14 5.15 37.10
N HIS A 8 -16.77 5.22 35.93
CA HIS A 8 -17.36 6.46 35.42
C HIS A 8 -18.90 6.42 35.35
N GLY A 9 -19.53 5.37 35.87
CA GLY A 9 -21.00 5.33 36.01
C GLY A 9 -21.75 4.94 34.74
N GLY A 10 -21.07 4.32 33.77
CA GLY A 10 -21.66 3.92 32.50
C GLY A 10 -20.62 3.87 31.39
N LYS A 11 -21.01 3.31 30.24
CA LYS A 11 -20.14 3.27 29.05
C LYS A 11 -19.92 4.69 28.50
N ASP A 12 -21.01 5.44 28.33
CA ASP A 12 -21.00 6.78 27.74
C ASP A 12 -20.16 7.76 28.58
N ALA A 13 -20.35 7.79 29.90
CA ALA A 13 -19.56 8.64 30.80
C ALA A 13 -18.07 8.22 30.90
N ALA A 14 -17.74 6.95 30.64
CA ALA A 14 -16.35 6.51 30.54
C ALA A 14 -15.71 6.92 29.22
N GLU A 15 -16.50 7.00 28.15
CA GLU A 15 -16.11 7.50 26.82
C GLU A 15 -15.85 9.00 26.92
N ASP A 16 -16.79 9.80 27.42
CA ASP A 16 -16.63 11.24 27.61
C ASP A 16 -15.38 11.59 28.43
N PHE A 17 -15.17 10.92 29.58
CA PHE A 17 -13.97 11.12 30.40
C PHE A 17 -12.67 10.83 29.63
N PHE A 18 -12.70 9.83 28.76
CA PHE A 18 -11.57 9.46 27.94
C PHE A 18 -11.32 10.47 26.82
N GLU A 19 -12.37 10.98 26.15
CA GLU A 19 -12.24 12.01 25.12
C GLU A 19 -11.70 13.32 25.71
N GLU A 20 -12.30 13.80 26.80
CA GLU A 20 -11.92 15.04 27.49
C GLU A 20 -10.47 14.99 27.98
N GLY A 21 -10.08 13.88 28.61
CA GLY A 21 -8.71 13.74 29.07
C GLY A 21 -7.72 13.61 27.92
N PHE A 22 -8.11 13.08 26.75
CA PHE A 22 -7.27 13.02 25.56
C PHE A 22 -7.02 14.41 24.99
N GLN A 23 -8.09 15.21 24.87
CA GLN A 23 -7.99 16.61 24.48
C GLN A 23 -7.11 17.39 25.45
N SER A 24 -7.29 17.20 26.75
CA SER A 24 -6.47 17.85 27.77
C SER A 24 -4.98 17.52 27.63
N VAL A 25 -4.62 16.25 27.40
CA VAL A 25 -3.24 15.84 27.19
C VAL A 25 -2.63 16.51 25.96
N PHE A 26 -3.34 16.50 24.83
CA PHE A 26 -2.84 17.12 23.59
C PHE A 26 -2.80 18.64 23.66
N HIS A 27 -3.72 19.27 24.37
CA HIS A 27 -3.70 20.71 24.62
C HIS A 27 -2.49 21.09 25.48
N HIS A 28 -2.25 20.37 26.58
CA HIS A 28 -1.07 20.61 27.44
C HIS A 28 0.23 20.39 26.68
N ALA A 29 0.33 19.28 25.93
CA ALA A 29 1.51 19.01 25.10
C ALA A 29 1.80 20.14 24.10
N ARG A 30 0.75 20.80 23.57
CA ARG A 30 0.89 21.91 22.62
C ARG A 30 1.54 23.14 23.24
N THR A 31 1.30 23.40 24.52
CA THR A 31 1.82 24.61 25.18
C THR A 31 3.35 24.70 25.19
N GLY A 32 4.04 23.55 25.22
CA GLY A 32 5.50 23.46 25.20
C GLY A 32 6.10 22.99 23.86
N ALA A 33 5.28 22.80 22.83
CA ALA A 33 5.73 22.21 21.58
C ALA A 33 6.46 23.21 20.69
N SER A 34 7.66 22.84 20.22
CA SER A 34 8.35 23.62 19.18
C SER A 34 7.68 23.42 17.81
N LYS A 35 7.76 24.44 16.95
CA LYS A 35 7.39 24.33 15.54
C LYS A 35 8.49 23.68 14.69
N ASP A 36 9.72 23.67 15.19
CA ASP A 36 10.89 23.20 14.46
C ASP A 36 10.95 21.66 14.42
N TYR A 37 10.54 21.02 15.53
CA TYR A 37 10.60 19.57 15.71
C TYR A 37 9.20 18.94 15.75
N PRO A 38 8.97 17.80 15.07
CA PRO A 38 7.72 17.08 15.17
C PRO A 38 7.59 16.37 16.54
N ILE A 39 6.35 16.13 16.96
CA ILE A 39 6.02 15.22 18.07
C ILE A 39 5.53 13.91 17.48
N THR A 40 5.92 12.81 18.11
CA THR A 40 5.49 11.48 17.71
C THR A 40 4.51 10.89 18.71
N VAL A 41 3.38 10.37 18.23
CA VAL A 41 2.39 9.68 19.07
C VAL A 41 2.30 8.23 18.61
N TYR A 42 2.54 7.32 19.55
CA TYR A 42 2.37 5.90 19.36
C TYR A 42 0.97 5.51 19.83
N TYR A 43 0.21 4.87 18.96
CA TYR A 43 -1.13 4.38 19.26
C TYR A 43 -1.25 2.91 18.88
N ALA A 44 -1.70 2.09 19.82
CA ALA A 44 -2.01 0.69 19.58
C ALA A 44 -3.52 0.56 19.43
N PHE A 45 -3.97 0.08 18.26
CA PHE A 45 -5.39 -0.15 18.00
C PHE A 45 -5.69 -1.65 18.01
N LYS A 46 -6.91 -2.02 18.42
CA LYS A 46 -7.35 -3.43 18.38
C LYS A 46 -8.10 -3.69 17.07
N GLN A 47 -7.78 -4.79 16.40
CA GLN A 47 -8.49 -5.26 15.20
C GLN A 47 -10.01 -5.39 15.37
N SER A 48 -10.51 -5.60 16.59
CA SER A 48 -11.95 -5.65 16.90
C SER A 48 -12.67 -4.29 16.77
N GLU A 49 -11.93 -3.22 16.49
CA GLU A 49 -12.48 -1.89 16.26
C GLU A 49 -12.62 -1.56 14.76
N THR A 50 -12.43 -2.54 13.89
CA THR A 50 -12.65 -2.41 12.44
C THR A 50 -14.11 -2.78 12.15
N ASP A 51 -14.87 -1.89 11.52
CA ASP A 51 -16.24 -2.20 11.08
C ASP A 51 -16.22 -3.29 9.97
N GLU A 52 -17.34 -3.97 9.69
CA GLU A 52 -17.42 -5.08 8.70
C GLU A 52 -16.93 -4.69 7.29
N SER A 53 -16.76 -3.39 7.03
CA SER A 53 -16.27 -2.81 5.77
C SER A 53 -14.80 -2.35 5.80
N GLY A 54 -14.01 -2.63 6.85
CA GLY A 54 -12.64 -2.12 6.96
C GLY A 54 -12.55 -0.62 7.29
N ARG A 55 -13.69 0.00 7.62
CA ARG A 55 -13.82 1.45 7.84
C ARG A 55 -13.65 1.77 9.33
N THR A 56 -13.03 2.91 9.55
CA THR A 56 -12.44 3.42 10.79
C THR A 56 -13.25 3.22 12.09
N SER A 57 -12.56 2.77 13.14
CA SER A 57 -13.00 2.73 14.55
C SER A 57 -13.46 4.07 15.11
N THR A 58 -14.48 4.08 15.98
CA THR A 58 -14.83 5.25 16.82
C THR A 58 -13.63 5.74 17.66
N GLY A 59 -12.79 4.83 18.18
CA GLY A 59 -11.63 5.19 19.01
C GLY A 59 -10.52 5.90 18.23
N TRP A 60 -10.28 5.52 16.97
CA TRP A 60 -9.32 6.21 16.11
C TRP A 60 -9.84 7.57 15.64
N GLU A 61 -11.13 7.66 15.29
CA GLU A 61 -11.78 8.93 14.96
C GLU A 61 -11.68 9.92 16.13
N THR A 62 -12.03 9.49 17.34
CA THR A 62 -11.93 10.30 18.57
C THR A 62 -10.49 10.76 18.82
N LEU A 63 -9.49 9.89 18.61
CA LEU A 63 -8.09 10.25 18.79
C LEU A 63 -7.66 11.37 17.84
N LEU A 64 -7.95 11.20 16.54
CA LEU A 64 -7.64 12.19 15.51
C LEU A 64 -8.38 13.52 15.77
N GLU A 65 -9.66 13.45 16.11
CA GLU A 65 -10.48 14.61 16.45
C GLU A 65 -9.89 15.36 17.64
N GLY A 66 -9.52 14.65 18.73
CA GLY A 66 -8.91 15.26 19.90
C GLY A 66 -7.58 15.95 19.60
N MET A 67 -6.73 15.37 18.74
CA MET A 67 -5.49 16.00 18.27
C MET A 67 -5.77 17.28 17.46
N ILE A 68 -6.65 17.19 16.46
CA ILE A 68 -6.93 18.28 15.52
C ILE A 68 -7.64 19.46 16.21
N GLN A 69 -8.58 19.17 17.12
CA GLN A 69 -9.25 20.19 17.94
C GLN A 69 -8.28 20.85 18.93
N SER A 70 -7.33 20.09 19.46
CA SER A 70 -6.23 20.64 20.27
C SER A 70 -5.25 21.48 19.46
N GLY A 71 -5.44 21.61 18.15
CA GLY A 71 -4.65 22.44 17.25
C GLY A 71 -3.54 21.70 16.52
N TRP A 72 -3.41 20.38 16.67
CA TRP A 72 -2.35 19.65 15.99
C TRP A 72 -2.64 19.49 14.50
N GLU A 73 -1.58 19.59 13.71
CA GLU A 73 -1.53 19.16 12.33
C GLU A 73 -0.84 17.80 12.29
N ILE A 74 -1.50 16.81 11.67
CA ILE A 74 -0.98 15.47 11.48
C ILE A 74 -0.21 15.47 10.17
N THR A 75 1.09 15.19 10.23
CA THR A 75 1.98 15.29 9.06
C THR A 75 2.23 13.96 8.38
N SER A 76 2.16 12.85 9.13
CA SER A 76 2.30 11.50 8.57
C SER A 76 1.75 10.44 9.53
N THR A 77 1.33 9.30 8.97
CA THR A 77 0.92 8.11 9.71
C THR A 77 1.72 6.92 9.19
N TRP A 78 2.37 6.18 10.10
CA TRP A 78 3.19 5.03 9.75
C TRP A 78 2.72 3.78 10.49
N PRO A 79 2.54 2.65 9.78
CA PRO A 79 2.33 1.37 10.42
C PRO A 79 3.59 0.96 11.18
N LEU A 80 3.42 0.40 12.37
CA LEU A 80 4.49 -0.09 13.23
C LEU A 80 4.24 -1.56 13.55
N ARG A 81 5.13 -2.41 13.06
CA ARG A 81 5.21 -3.81 13.46
C ARG A 81 6.17 -3.93 14.63
N SER A 82 5.66 -4.38 15.78
CA SER A 82 6.54 -4.70 16.91
C SER A 82 7.14 -6.09 16.69
N GLU A 83 8.48 -6.20 16.65
CA GLU A 83 9.25 -7.45 16.44
C GLU A 83 9.07 -8.50 17.56
N ARG A 84 8.25 -8.23 18.57
CA ARG A 84 8.09 -9.11 19.72
C ARG A 84 7.23 -10.33 19.35
N GLY A 85 7.87 -11.35 18.79
CA GLY A 85 7.31 -12.70 18.57
C GLY A 85 6.92 -13.46 19.85
N GLY A 86 6.91 -12.79 21.01
CA GLY A 86 6.54 -13.35 22.30
C GLY A 86 5.13 -12.94 22.71
N ARG A 87 4.18 -13.86 22.53
CA ARG A 87 2.82 -13.83 23.11
C ARG A 87 2.88 -13.43 24.59
N MET A 88 2.17 -12.38 24.99
CA MET A 88 1.69 -12.28 26.37
C MET A 88 0.49 -13.21 26.50
N ILE A 89 0.71 -14.36 27.12
CA ILE A 89 -0.34 -15.26 27.59
C ILE A 89 -1.09 -14.52 28.69
N SER A 90 -2.26 -13.96 28.38
CA SER A 90 -3.29 -13.66 29.37
C SER A 90 -4.67 -13.63 28.73
N VAL A 91 -5.30 -14.80 28.73
CA VAL A 91 -6.75 -15.04 28.87
C VAL A 91 -7.69 -14.11 28.07
N GLY A 92 -8.19 -14.64 26.94
CA GLY A 92 -9.63 -14.55 26.65
C GLY A 92 -10.16 -13.45 25.74
N THR A 93 -9.34 -12.60 25.11
CA THR A 93 -9.84 -11.72 24.02
C THR A 93 -8.83 -11.58 22.88
N ASN A 94 -9.32 -11.86 21.67
CA ASN A 94 -8.61 -11.88 20.40
C ASN A 94 -7.94 -10.56 20.00
N ALA A 95 -6.92 -10.73 19.16
CA ALA A 95 -6.64 -10.02 17.91
C ALA A 95 -5.35 -9.19 17.89
N LEU A 96 -4.63 -9.26 16.77
CA LEU A 96 -3.37 -8.58 16.52
C LEU A 96 -3.52 -7.08 16.85
N ALA A 97 -2.72 -6.58 17.78
CA ALA A 97 -2.56 -5.13 17.95
C ALA A 97 -1.59 -4.65 16.89
N SER A 98 -2.11 -4.16 15.76
CA SER A 98 -1.28 -3.34 14.87
C SER A 98 -1.10 -1.98 15.56
N SER A 99 0.14 -1.48 15.56
CA SER A 99 0.47 -0.20 16.16
C SER A 99 0.71 0.80 15.05
N ILE A 100 0.44 2.07 15.32
CA ILE A 100 0.70 3.17 14.40
C ILE A 100 1.43 4.29 15.09
N VAL A 101 2.22 4.98 14.28
CA VAL A 101 3.02 6.11 14.68
C VAL A 101 2.55 7.32 13.89
N LEU A 102 2.06 8.33 14.61
CA LEU A 102 1.67 9.63 14.05
C LEU A 102 2.80 10.63 14.28
N SER A 103 3.13 11.41 13.25
CA SER A 103 3.96 12.60 13.38
C SER A 103 3.07 13.83 13.36
N LEU A 104 3.19 14.70 14.37
CA LEU A 104 2.38 15.89 14.53
C LEU A 104 3.23 17.14 14.64
N ARG A 105 2.70 18.26 14.15
CA ARG A 105 3.26 19.60 14.36
C ARG A 105 2.19 20.56 14.88
N PRO A 106 2.55 21.62 15.62
CA PRO A 106 1.59 22.63 15.97
C PRO A 106 1.04 23.32 14.71
N ARG A 107 -0.25 23.18 14.41
CA ARG A 107 -0.90 23.91 13.31
C ARG A 107 -0.67 25.40 13.45
N ASN A 108 -0.47 26.08 12.34
CA ASN A 108 -0.35 27.53 12.31
C ASN A 108 -1.64 28.21 12.83
N ASN A 109 -1.50 29.21 13.70
CA ASN A 109 -2.65 29.99 14.20
C ASN A 109 -3.36 30.77 13.08
N SER A 110 -2.67 31.04 11.97
CA SER A 110 -3.21 31.68 10.76
C SER A 110 -3.57 30.66 9.67
N ALA A 111 -3.80 29.39 10.04
CA ALA A 111 -4.18 28.35 9.09
C ALA A 111 -5.49 28.73 8.35
N PRO A 112 -5.52 28.60 7.01
CA PRO A 112 -6.67 29.00 6.22
C PRO A 112 -7.89 28.09 6.49
N THR A 113 -9.06 28.57 6.11
CA THR A 113 -10.28 27.76 5.97
C THR A 113 -10.52 27.45 4.50
N THR A 114 -11.10 26.29 4.18
CA THR A 114 -11.52 25.96 2.82
C THR A 114 -12.95 25.40 2.84
N ASP A 115 -13.59 25.30 1.68
CA ASP A 115 -14.81 24.52 1.49
C ASP A 115 -14.50 23.06 1.13
N ARG A 116 -15.53 22.22 1.17
CA ARG A 116 -15.43 20.80 0.78
C ARG A 116 -14.85 20.59 -0.62
N ARG A 117 -15.18 21.46 -1.59
CA ARG A 117 -14.68 21.33 -2.96
C ARG A 117 -13.19 21.59 -3.04
N GLY A 118 -12.69 22.61 -2.34
CA GLY A 118 -11.27 22.90 -2.22
C GLY A 118 -10.52 21.80 -1.49
N PHE A 119 -11.11 21.19 -0.47
CA PHE A 119 -10.52 20.02 0.19
C PHE A 119 -10.33 18.84 -0.78
N ILE A 120 -11.39 18.47 -1.53
CA ILE A 120 -11.34 17.39 -2.51
C ILE A 120 -10.31 17.67 -3.61
N ALA A 121 -10.33 18.88 -4.19
CA ALA A 121 -9.41 19.25 -5.25
C ALA A 121 -7.94 19.12 -4.84
N VAL A 122 -7.63 19.39 -3.58
CA VAL A 122 -6.26 19.24 -3.09
C VAL A 122 -5.92 17.79 -2.75
N LEU A 123 -6.87 17.00 -2.24
CA LEU A 123 -6.66 15.56 -2.10
C LEU A 123 -6.37 14.91 -3.46
N GLU A 124 -7.14 15.23 -4.49
CA GLU A 124 -6.93 14.74 -5.87
C GLU A 124 -5.56 15.15 -6.43
N ALA A 125 -5.03 16.32 -6.03
CA ALA A 125 -3.73 16.80 -6.48
C ALA A 125 -2.55 16.19 -5.71
N GLU A 126 -2.67 15.95 -4.40
CA GLU A 126 -1.56 15.55 -3.53
C GLU A 126 -1.51 14.04 -3.23
N LEU A 127 -2.66 13.36 -3.16
CA LEU A 127 -2.71 11.93 -2.82
C LEU A 127 -2.05 11.00 -3.84
N PRO A 128 -2.16 11.20 -5.17
CA PRO A 128 -1.50 10.32 -6.14
C PRO A 128 0.00 10.20 -5.94
N ASP A 129 0.68 11.32 -5.74
CA ASP A 129 2.13 11.36 -5.56
C ASP A 129 2.53 10.78 -4.20
N ALA A 130 1.78 11.14 -3.14
CA ALA A 130 2.04 10.63 -1.80
C ALA A 130 1.86 9.09 -1.73
N LEU A 131 0.88 8.56 -2.44
CA LEU A 131 0.59 7.14 -2.48
C LEU A 131 1.64 6.35 -3.25
N ARG A 132 2.08 6.87 -4.40
CA ARG A 132 3.22 6.30 -5.13
C ARG A 132 4.46 6.25 -4.24
N GLN A 133 4.77 7.33 -3.53
CA GLN A 133 5.89 7.34 -2.58
C GLN A 133 5.77 6.27 -1.49
N LEU A 134 4.55 6.03 -0.96
CA LEU A 134 4.30 4.95 -0.01
C LEU A 134 4.51 3.57 -0.64
N GLN A 135 4.06 3.35 -1.88
CA GLN A 135 4.23 2.09 -2.63
C GLN A 135 5.70 1.83 -2.98
N HIS A 136 6.49 2.85 -3.36
CA HIS A 136 7.93 2.72 -3.56
C HIS A 136 8.68 2.53 -2.24
N GLY A 137 8.15 3.02 -1.12
CA GLY A 137 8.64 2.78 0.23
C GLY A 137 8.52 1.31 0.68
N GLN A 138 9.02 0.99 1.87
CA GLN A 138 8.98 -0.38 2.43
C GLN A 138 7.66 -0.70 3.14
N VAL A 139 6.55 -0.10 2.70
CA VAL A 139 5.23 -0.34 3.29
C VAL A 139 4.66 -1.63 2.71
N ALA A 140 4.27 -2.58 3.56
CA ALA A 140 3.62 -3.80 3.10
C ALA A 140 2.20 -3.50 2.57
N PRO A 141 1.67 -4.26 1.60
CA PRO A 141 0.35 -3.98 1.02
C PRO A 141 -0.79 -3.97 2.03
N VAL A 142 -0.74 -4.89 3.00
CA VAL A 142 -1.72 -4.97 4.10
C VAL A 142 -1.70 -3.72 5.01
N ASP A 143 -0.60 -2.98 5.05
CA ASP A 143 -0.44 -1.79 5.87
C ASP A 143 -0.66 -0.49 5.07
N LEU A 144 -0.77 -0.57 3.73
CA LEU A 144 -0.86 0.59 2.84
C LEU A 144 -2.12 1.44 3.06
N PRO A 145 -3.35 0.89 3.22
CA PRO A 145 -4.53 1.72 3.49
C PRO A 145 -4.35 2.57 4.74
N GLN A 146 -3.71 2.02 5.78
CA GLN A 146 -3.47 2.72 7.03
C GLN A 146 -2.39 3.81 6.89
N ALA A 147 -1.31 3.52 6.16
CA ALA A 147 -0.29 4.52 5.85
C ALA A 147 -0.85 5.68 5.00
N ALA A 148 -1.71 5.36 4.03
CA ALA A 148 -2.31 6.31 3.10
C ALA A 148 -3.30 7.29 3.76
N ILE A 149 -3.85 6.96 4.94
CA ILE A 149 -4.63 7.91 5.74
C ILE A 149 -3.77 9.11 6.17
N GLY A 150 -2.46 8.92 6.39
CA GLY A 150 -1.54 9.97 6.81
C GLY A 150 -1.51 11.18 5.86
N PRO A 151 -1.18 11.00 4.57
CA PRO A 151 -1.24 12.05 3.57
C PRO A 151 -2.61 12.77 3.51
N GLY A 152 -3.72 12.02 3.55
CA GLY A 152 -5.06 12.61 3.56
C GLY A 152 -5.33 13.44 4.82
N MET A 153 -4.87 12.97 5.99
CA MET A 153 -4.99 13.69 7.25
C MET A 153 -4.07 14.91 7.33
N ALA A 154 -2.94 14.91 6.62
CA ALA A 154 -2.12 16.11 6.47
C ALA A 154 -2.86 17.21 5.72
N VAL A 155 -3.54 16.85 4.62
CA VAL A 155 -4.38 17.81 3.89
C VAL A 155 -5.55 18.28 4.74
N PHE A 156 -6.21 17.41 5.51
CA PHE A 156 -7.35 17.80 6.36
C PHE A 156 -6.91 18.71 7.52
N SER A 157 -5.92 18.27 8.28
CA SER A 157 -5.55 18.87 9.56
C SER A 157 -4.78 20.19 9.45
N ARG A 158 -4.20 20.52 8.29
CA ARG A 158 -3.53 21.82 8.06
C ARG A 158 -4.50 23.00 7.98
N TYR A 159 -5.77 22.77 7.65
CA TYR A 159 -6.80 23.80 7.65
C TYR A 159 -7.33 24.05 9.07
N SER A 160 -7.74 25.29 9.35
CA SER A 160 -8.40 25.63 10.63
C SER A 160 -9.88 25.24 10.65
N ALA A 161 -10.50 25.12 9.47
CA ALA A 161 -11.82 24.57 9.25
C ALA A 161 -12.00 24.17 7.78
N ILE A 162 -12.71 23.09 7.54
CA ILE A 162 -13.28 22.77 6.23
C ILE A 162 -14.80 22.90 6.36
N LEU A 163 -15.43 23.70 5.51
CA LEU A 163 -16.86 23.96 5.57
C LEU A 163 -17.63 23.05 4.60
N GLU A 164 -18.68 22.43 5.11
CA GLU A 164 -19.67 21.68 4.33
C GLU A 164 -20.65 22.65 3.64
N THR A 165 -21.45 22.13 2.71
CA THR A 165 -22.41 22.92 1.92
C THR A 165 -23.47 23.62 2.80
N ASP A 166 -23.77 23.06 3.97
CA ASP A 166 -24.69 23.65 4.96
C ASP A 166 -24.03 24.68 5.88
N GLY A 167 -22.73 24.98 5.68
CA GLY A 167 -21.94 25.89 6.51
C GLY A 167 -21.41 25.28 7.79
N SER A 168 -21.71 24.01 8.09
CA SER A 168 -21.13 23.29 9.22
C SER A 168 -19.66 22.94 8.98
N ARG A 169 -18.93 22.64 10.05
CA ARG A 169 -17.55 22.15 9.96
C ARG A 169 -17.56 20.67 9.61
N MET A 170 -16.79 20.28 8.60
CA MET A 170 -16.53 18.88 8.27
C MET A 170 -15.88 18.17 9.46
N THR A 171 -16.46 17.04 9.85
CA THR A 171 -15.94 16.19 10.93
C THR A 171 -14.78 15.32 10.45
N VAL A 172 -13.96 14.80 11.37
CA VAL A 172 -12.91 13.84 11.02
C VAL A 172 -13.48 12.60 10.32
N ARG A 173 -14.64 12.09 10.76
CA ARG A 173 -15.34 10.98 10.11
C ARG A 173 -15.65 11.28 8.64
N SER A 174 -16.24 12.45 8.36
CA SER A 174 -16.55 12.86 6.99
C SER A 174 -15.27 12.99 6.16
N ALA A 175 -14.20 13.54 6.73
CA ALA A 175 -12.91 13.66 6.05
C ALA A 175 -12.30 12.29 5.70
N LEU A 176 -12.27 11.35 6.65
CA LEU A 176 -11.80 9.98 6.43
C LEU A 176 -12.57 9.27 5.33
N ALA A 177 -13.89 9.44 5.28
CA ALA A 177 -14.71 8.87 4.22
C ALA A 177 -14.27 9.38 2.85
N ARG A 178 -14.01 10.69 2.71
CA ARG A 178 -13.53 11.30 1.45
C ARG A 178 -12.11 10.89 1.09
N ILE A 179 -11.22 10.82 2.07
CA ILE A 179 -9.84 10.37 1.87
C ILE A 179 -9.85 8.94 1.32
N ASN A 180 -10.64 8.03 1.91
CA ASN A 180 -10.76 6.66 1.43
C ASN A 180 -11.37 6.59 0.01
N GLU A 181 -12.42 7.36 -0.27
CA GLU A 181 -13.01 7.43 -1.62
C GLU A 181 -11.99 7.85 -2.69
N ILE A 182 -11.19 8.88 -2.43
CA ILE A 182 -10.18 9.37 -3.38
C ILE A 182 -9.01 8.39 -3.46
N LEU A 183 -8.60 7.81 -2.33
CA LEU A 183 -7.57 6.77 -2.29
C LEU A 183 -7.94 5.60 -3.22
N ASP A 184 -9.19 5.12 -3.14
CA ASP A 184 -9.70 4.06 -4.00
C ASP A 184 -9.68 4.49 -5.48
N GLN A 185 -10.05 5.74 -5.80
CA GLN A 185 -10.02 6.27 -7.17
C GLN A 185 -8.60 6.31 -7.73
N VAL A 186 -7.66 6.96 -7.03
CA VAL A 186 -6.26 7.11 -7.45
C VAL A 186 -5.63 5.75 -7.75
N LEU A 187 -5.91 4.79 -6.87
CA LEU A 187 -5.40 3.44 -7.00
C LEU A 187 -5.99 2.65 -8.18
N ASN A 188 -7.20 2.98 -8.61
CA ASN A 188 -7.78 2.42 -9.84
C ASN A 188 -7.26 3.12 -11.09
N GLU A 189 -6.92 4.41 -11.00
CA GLU A 189 -6.35 5.19 -12.11
C GLU A 189 -4.90 4.78 -12.45
N GLN A 190 -4.13 4.28 -11.47
CA GLN A 190 -2.80 3.69 -11.68
C GLN A 190 -2.81 2.52 -12.69
N GLU A 191 -3.97 1.92 -12.99
CA GLU A 191 -4.07 0.91 -14.04
C GLU A 191 -3.65 1.45 -15.42
N GLY A 192 -3.71 2.76 -15.64
CA GLY A 192 -3.36 3.41 -16.90
C GLY A 192 -1.89 3.29 -17.30
N ASP A 193 -0.98 3.20 -16.32
CA ASP A 193 0.47 3.20 -16.53
C ASP A 193 1.00 1.84 -17.00
N PHE A 194 0.20 0.78 -16.88
CA PHE A 194 0.56 -0.56 -17.31
C PHE A 194 0.39 -0.78 -18.82
N ASP A 195 1.19 -1.70 -19.35
CA ASP A 195 1.08 -2.19 -20.71
C ASP A 195 -0.29 -2.83 -21.00
N ALA A 196 -0.64 -2.97 -22.29
CA ALA A 196 -1.96 -3.47 -22.71
C ALA A 196 -2.29 -4.87 -22.16
N THR A 197 -1.29 -5.75 -22.09
CA THR A 197 -1.42 -7.12 -21.58
C THR A 197 -1.68 -7.11 -20.08
N SER A 198 -0.89 -6.37 -19.32
CA SER A 198 -1.08 -6.20 -17.88
C SER A 198 -2.46 -5.59 -17.55
N ARG A 199 -2.91 -4.56 -18.28
CA ARG A 199 -4.24 -3.96 -18.12
C ARG A 199 -5.38 -4.93 -18.40
N PHE A 200 -5.22 -5.85 -19.36
CA PHE A 200 -6.20 -6.91 -19.58
C PHE A 200 -6.20 -7.86 -18.40
N ALA A 201 -5.03 -8.33 -17.99
CA ALA A 201 -4.90 -9.34 -16.95
C ALA A 201 -5.43 -8.85 -15.59
N ILE A 202 -5.14 -7.60 -15.21
CA ILE A 202 -5.73 -6.95 -14.02
C ILE A 202 -7.26 -6.96 -14.08
N ALA A 203 -7.84 -6.53 -15.20
CA ALA A 203 -9.29 -6.43 -15.35
C ALA A 203 -9.97 -7.80 -15.37
N TRP A 204 -9.32 -8.81 -15.98
CA TRP A 204 -9.79 -10.19 -15.97
C TRP A 204 -9.70 -10.80 -14.57
N TYR A 205 -8.56 -10.62 -13.90
CA TYR A 205 -8.31 -11.09 -12.55
C TYR A 205 -9.33 -10.54 -11.55
N ARG A 206 -9.69 -9.26 -11.65
CA ARG A 206 -10.73 -8.64 -10.82
C ARG A 206 -12.08 -9.35 -10.88
N GLN A 207 -12.43 -9.93 -12.04
CA GLN A 207 -13.72 -10.57 -12.25
C GLN A 207 -13.68 -12.09 -12.03
N HIS A 208 -12.57 -12.73 -12.39
CA HIS A 208 -12.50 -14.19 -12.48
C HIS A 208 -11.37 -14.81 -11.64
N SER A 209 -10.51 -14.01 -11.00
CA SER A 209 -9.20 -14.43 -10.47
C SER A 209 -8.41 -15.23 -11.52
N TYR A 210 -7.86 -16.38 -11.15
CA TYR A 210 -7.31 -17.39 -12.07
C TYR A 210 -8.37 -18.39 -12.55
N GLY A 211 -9.64 -18.14 -12.28
CA GLY A 211 -10.76 -18.97 -12.72
C GLY A 211 -11.07 -18.85 -14.21
N VAL A 212 -12.00 -19.70 -14.64
CA VAL A 212 -12.44 -19.79 -16.03
C VAL A 212 -13.53 -18.77 -16.33
N GLY A 213 -13.39 -18.04 -17.43
CA GLY A 213 -14.42 -17.19 -18.02
C GLY A 213 -14.64 -17.49 -19.51
N LYS A 214 -15.62 -16.81 -20.12
CA LYS A 214 -16.01 -17.06 -21.52
C LYS A 214 -15.12 -16.29 -22.49
N PHE A 215 -14.81 -16.91 -23.62
CA PHE A 215 -14.02 -16.28 -24.69
C PHE A 215 -14.63 -14.96 -25.19
N GLY A 216 -15.96 -14.88 -25.33
CA GLY A 216 -16.61 -13.64 -25.80
C GLY A 216 -16.38 -12.44 -24.87
N ASP A 217 -16.38 -12.68 -23.55
CA ASP A 217 -16.12 -11.64 -22.55
C ASP A 217 -14.63 -11.24 -22.58
N ALA A 218 -13.74 -12.23 -22.72
CA ALA A 218 -12.30 -12.01 -22.84
C ALA A 218 -11.94 -11.23 -24.12
N ASP A 219 -12.52 -11.57 -25.26
CA ASP A 219 -12.24 -10.91 -26.54
C ASP A 219 -12.73 -9.45 -26.53
N ASN A 220 -13.91 -9.18 -25.96
CA ASN A 220 -14.37 -7.81 -25.76
C ASN A 220 -13.43 -7.02 -24.85
N LEU A 221 -12.97 -7.63 -23.75
CA LEU A 221 -12.05 -6.99 -22.79
C LEU A 221 -10.67 -6.70 -23.42
N ALA A 222 -10.15 -7.65 -24.21
CA ALA A 222 -8.87 -7.55 -24.91
C ALA A 222 -8.89 -6.44 -25.96
N ARG A 223 -9.92 -6.39 -26.80
CA ARG A 223 -10.08 -5.33 -27.83
C ARG A 223 -10.16 -3.94 -27.22
N ALA A 224 -10.88 -3.80 -26.10
CA ALA A 224 -10.98 -2.52 -25.38
C ALA A 224 -9.63 -2.00 -24.85
N ARG A 225 -8.61 -2.87 -24.77
CA ARG A 225 -7.25 -2.56 -24.29
C ARG A 225 -6.18 -2.65 -25.38
N ASN A 226 -6.60 -2.71 -26.65
CA ASN A 226 -5.69 -2.84 -27.80
C ASN A 226 -4.81 -4.10 -27.75
N THR A 227 -5.35 -5.22 -27.28
CA THR A 227 -4.71 -6.55 -27.32
C THR A 227 -5.67 -7.62 -27.87
N SER A 228 -5.25 -8.88 -27.93
CA SER A 228 -6.08 -10.01 -28.37
C SER A 228 -5.85 -11.25 -27.51
N VAL A 229 -6.89 -12.07 -27.33
CA VAL A 229 -6.80 -13.33 -26.57
C VAL A 229 -5.78 -14.28 -27.19
N ASP A 230 -5.67 -14.31 -28.52
CA ASP A 230 -4.73 -15.19 -29.23
C ASP A 230 -3.26 -14.78 -29.04
N ALA A 231 -2.98 -13.47 -28.94
CA ALA A 231 -1.65 -12.99 -28.58
C ALA A 231 -1.32 -13.41 -27.15
N MET A 232 -2.22 -13.14 -26.20
CA MET A 232 -2.03 -13.48 -24.79
C MET A 232 -1.96 -14.98 -24.51
N ASP A 233 -2.60 -15.84 -25.31
CA ASP A 233 -2.45 -17.31 -25.23
C ASP A 233 -1.07 -17.76 -25.73
N ARG A 234 -0.53 -17.10 -26.76
CA ARG A 234 0.82 -17.36 -27.27
C ARG A 234 1.89 -16.89 -26.29
N ASP A 235 1.67 -15.73 -25.68
CA ASP A 235 2.60 -15.10 -24.76
C ASP A 235 2.53 -15.74 -23.35
N GLY A 236 1.64 -16.71 -23.12
CA GLY A 236 1.60 -17.46 -21.86
C GLY A 236 0.96 -16.70 -20.70
N ILE A 237 0.11 -15.72 -20.99
CA ILE A 237 -0.67 -14.95 -20.01
C ILE A 237 -1.96 -15.69 -19.64
N VAL A 238 -2.64 -16.17 -20.67
CA VAL A 238 -3.91 -16.89 -20.57
C VAL A 238 -3.80 -18.25 -21.23
N THR A 239 -4.73 -19.14 -20.91
CA THR A 239 -5.03 -20.28 -21.79
C THR A 239 -6.40 -20.11 -22.41
N SER A 240 -6.50 -20.21 -23.73
CA SER A 240 -7.76 -20.14 -24.49
C SER A 240 -8.09 -21.48 -25.12
N ARG A 241 -9.04 -22.24 -24.56
CA ARG A 241 -9.40 -23.60 -25.03
C ARG A 241 -10.91 -23.81 -24.96
N ALA A 242 -11.49 -24.43 -25.99
CA ALA A 242 -12.91 -24.81 -26.02
C ALA A 242 -13.90 -23.67 -25.68
N GLY A 243 -13.60 -22.44 -26.12
CA GLY A 243 -14.44 -21.26 -25.83
C GLY A 243 -14.29 -20.68 -24.41
N ASN A 244 -13.34 -21.20 -23.64
CA ASN A 244 -13.01 -20.76 -22.29
C ASN A 244 -11.64 -20.07 -22.26
N VAL A 245 -11.51 -19.06 -21.41
CA VAL A 245 -10.28 -18.30 -21.16
C VAL A 245 -10.01 -18.28 -19.66
N GLN A 246 -8.77 -18.45 -19.25
CA GLN A 246 -8.34 -18.34 -17.85
C GLN A 246 -6.92 -17.77 -17.80
N LEU A 247 -6.60 -16.99 -16.77
CA LEU A 247 -5.23 -16.54 -16.51
C LEU A 247 -4.38 -17.73 -16.04
N ILE A 248 -3.11 -17.76 -16.42
CA ILE A 248 -2.17 -18.76 -15.92
C ILE A 248 -1.69 -18.32 -14.53
N LYS A 249 -1.96 -19.16 -13.52
CA LYS A 249 -1.52 -18.91 -12.14
C LYS A 249 0.00 -19.16 -11.99
N PRO A 250 0.68 -18.54 -11.00
CA PRO A 250 2.12 -18.66 -10.83
C PRO A 250 2.64 -20.11 -10.78
N ALA A 251 1.90 -20.99 -10.12
CA ALA A 251 2.24 -22.42 -9.99
C ALA A 251 2.32 -23.15 -11.35
N ASP A 252 1.56 -22.71 -12.35
CA ASP A 252 1.43 -23.37 -13.65
C ASP A 252 2.35 -22.78 -14.73
N LEU A 253 3.00 -21.64 -14.45
CA LEU A 253 3.97 -21.03 -15.35
C LEU A 253 5.18 -21.95 -15.62
N SER A 254 5.82 -21.79 -16.79
CA SER A 254 7.00 -22.60 -17.16
C SER A 254 8.15 -22.41 -16.16
N LEU A 255 8.83 -23.52 -15.82
CA LEU A 255 10.05 -23.50 -14.98
C LEU A 255 11.29 -23.06 -15.77
N GLN A 256 11.22 -23.08 -17.10
CA GLN A 256 12.32 -22.74 -18.02
C GLN A 256 12.07 -21.40 -18.71
N TYR A 257 11.25 -20.54 -18.12
CA TYR A 257 10.99 -19.22 -18.67
C TYR A 257 12.26 -18.37 -18.62
N ASP A 258 12.60 -17.81 -19.78
CA ASP A 258 13.73 -16.91 -19.96
C ASP A 258 13.19 -15.54 -20.35
N VAL A 259 13.13 -14.66 -19.35
CA VAL A 259 12.61 -13.30 -19.50
C VAL A 259 13.41 -12.48 -20.51
N VAL A 260 14.66 -12.83 -20.85
CA VAL A 260 15.47 -12.08 -21.82
C VAL A 260 15.17 -12.51 -23.25
N ARG A 261 14.81 -13.79 -23.45
CA ARG A 261 14.48 -14.35 -24.78
C ARG A 261 13.04 -14.10 -25.19
N ASP A 262 12.18 -13.77 -24.25
CA ASP A 262 10.80 -13.43 -24.51
C ASP A 262 10.70 -12.09 -25.28
N LEU A 263 9.98 -12.10 -26.40
CA LEU A 263 9.80 -10.94 -27.27
C LEU A 263 8.61 -10.07 -26.87
N HIS A 264 7.73 -10.57 -26.01
CA HIS A 264 6.43 -9.95 -25.69
C HIS A 264 6.13 -9.92 -24.19
N THR A 265 7.19 -9.89 -23.36
CA THR A 265 7.11 -9.75 -21.90
C THR A 265 6.28 -8.54 -21.46
N SER A 266 5.59 -8.71 -20.33
CA SER A 266 4.82 -7.69 -19.62
C SER A 266 5.17 -7.63 -18.13
N ASN A 267 4.79 -6.54 -17.46
CA ASN A 267 4.93 -6.42 -16.01
C ASN A 267 4.12 -7.50 -15.26
N TRP A 268 2.99 -7.93 -15.83
CA TRP A 268 2.19 -9.05 -15.33
C TRP A 268 2.99 -10.36 -15.27
N GLU A 269 3.67 -10.72 -16.36
CA GLU A 269 4.49 -11.94 -16.42
C GLU A 269 5.66 -11.88 -15.46
N ALA A 270 6.39 -10.76 -15.48
CA ALA A 270 7.53 -10.55 -14.60
C ALA A 270 7.11 -10.75 -13.13
N LEU A 271 5.99 -10.16 -12.71
CA LEU A 271 5.45 -10.33 -11.37
C LEU A 271 5.10 -11.79 -11.04
N HIS A 272 4.40 -12.50 -11.92
CA HIS A 272 3.96 -13.86 -11.62
C HIS A 272 5.13 -14.86 -11.63
N HIS A 273 6.12 -14.64 -12.49
CA HIS A 273 7.37 -15.39 -12.45
C HIS A 273 8.18 -15.08 -11.19
N LEU A 274 8.25 -13.82 -10.75
CA LEU A 274 8.87 -13.46 -9.47
C LEU A 274 8.21 -14.16 -8.28
N ILE A 275 6.88 -14.21 -8.22
CA ILE A 275 6.15 -14.96 -7.18
C ILE A 275 6.55 -16.42 -7.22
N LYS A 276 6.52 -17.05 -8.40
CA LYS A 276 6.87 -18.47 -8.57
C LYS A 276 8.30 -18.77 -8.10
N VAL A 277 9.26 -17.96 -8.52
CA VAL A 277 10.68 -18.14 -8.20
C VAL A 277 10.91 -17.88 -6.70
N LEU A 278 10.32 -16.82 -6.14
CA LEU A 278 10.43 -16.50 -4.72
C LEU A 278 9.89 -17.63 -3.83
N GLU A 279 8.72 -18.18 -4.17
CA GLU A 279 8.09 -19.27 -3.41
C GLU A 279 8.85 -20.60 -3.50
N ARG A 280 9.53 -20.85 -4.64
CA ARG A 280 10.22 -22.12 -4.89
C ARG A 280 11.68 -22.09 -4.42
N ASP A 281 12.40 -21.05 -4.79
CA ASP A 281 13.86 -20.97 -4.74
C ASP A 281 14.37 -19.88 -3.79
N GLY A 282 13.48 -19.00 -3.31
CA GLY A 282 13.78 -17.95 -2.35
C GLY A 282 14.32 -16.66 -2.97
N ILE A 283 14.74 -15.74 -2.08
CA ILE A 283 15.14 -14.37 -2.43
C ILE A 283 16.30 -14.31 -3.43
N PRO A 284 17.40 -15.09 -3.31
CA PRO A 284 18.52 -14.98 -4.24
C PRO A 284 18.10 -15.23 -5.69
N ALA A 285 17.41 -16.34 -5.97
CA ALA A 285 16.94 -16.66 -7.31
C ALA A 285 15.92 -15.65 -7.87
N ALA A 286 15.08 -15.09 -7.00
CA ALA A 286 14.15 -14.02 -7.38
C ALA A 286 14.92 -12.73 -7.75
N GLY A 287 16.03 -12.44 -7.06
CA GLY A 287 16.96 -11.37 -7.39
C GLY A 287 17.61 -11.56 -8.76
N ASP A 288 18.11 -12.76 -9.05
CA ASP A 288 18.71 -13.10 -10.36
C ASP A 288 17.69 -12.92 -11.49
N PHE A 289 16.45 -13.38 -11.29
CA PHE A 289 15.36 -13.20 -12.24
C PHE A 289 15.03 -11.71 -12.45
N LEU A 290 14.92 -10.93 -11.37
CA LEU A 290 14.66 -9.50 -11.45
C LEU A 290 15.79 -8.77 -12.20
N ASN A 291 17.05 -9.10 -11.92
CA ASN A 291 18.20 -8.53 -12.62
C ASN A 291 18.11 -8.80 -14.13
N ALA A 292 17.82 -10.04 -14.53
CA ALA A 292 17.67 -10.41 -15.93
C ALA A 292 16.52 -9.64 -16.60
N ALA A 293 15.38 -9.49 -15.92
CA ALA A 293 14.22 -8.75 -16.42
C ALA A 293 14.52 -7.26 -16.63
N LEU A 294 15.21 -6.62 -15.66
CA LEU A 294 15.57 -5.19 -15.71
C LEU A 294 16.72 -4.90 -16.67
N SER A 295 17.55 -5.89 -17.00
CA SER A 295 18.66 -5.74 -17.95
C SER A 295 18.22 -5.78 -19.41
N ARG A 296 16.92 -5.97 -19.69
CA ARG A 296 16.39 -5.98 -21.04
C ARG A 296 16.54 -4.61 -21.71
N PRO A 297 16.94 -4.56 -23.00
CA PRO A 297 17.17 -3.30 -23.70
C PRO A 297 15.88 -2.57 -24.11
N ASP A 298 14.73 -3.27 -24.13
CA ASP A 298 13.45 -2.70 -24.54
C ASP A 298 12.69 -2.00 -23.41
N GLY A 299 13.15 -2.14 -22.16
CA GLY A 299 12.49 -1.54 -20.99
C GLY A 299 11.08 -2.06 -20.75
N ALA A 300 10.75 -3.27 -21.22
CA ALA A 300 9.40 -3.83 -21.09
C ALA A 300 8.98 -4.09 -19.64
N VAL A 301 9.95 -4.32 -18.75
CA VAL A 301 9.75 -4.54 -17.32
C VAL A 301 10.34 -3.36 -16.55
N ASP A 302 9.51 -2.79 -15.67
CA ASP A 302 9.91 -1.73 -14.77
C ASP A 302 9.73 -2.19 -13.32
N ALA A 303 10.78 -2.02 -12.50
CA ALA A 303 10.78 -2.49 -11.11
C ALA A 303 9.68 -1.83 -10.27
N ASP A 304 9.46 -0.54 -10.49
CA ASP A 304 8.47 0.25 -9.79
C ASP A 304 7.06 -0.20 -10.21
N LEU A 305 6.81 -0.39 -11.51
CA LEU A 305 5.52 -0.91 -12.00
C LEU A 305 5.25 -2.34 -11.50
N VAL A 306 6.24 -3.23 -11.48
CA VAL A 306 6.06 -4.59 -10.93
C VAL A 306 5.65 -4.52 -9.46
N LYS A 307 6.28 -3.64 -8.68
CA LYS A 307 5.95 -3.47 -7.26
C LYS A 307 4.56 -2.86 -7.06
N GLU A 308 4.19 -1.86 -7.86
CA GLU A 308 2.85 -1.26 -7.86
C GLU A 308 1.78 -2.28 -8.24
N LEU A 309 2.05 -3.13 -9.25
CA LEU A 309 1.16 -4.21 -9.66
C LEU A 309 0.92 -5.20 -8.51
N ALA A 310 1.95 -5.54 -7.74
CA ALA A 310 1.80 -6.42 -6.58
C ALA A 310 0.89 -5.82 -5.50
N HIS A 311 1.00 -4.51 -5.24
CA HIS A 311 0.09 -3.81 -4.32
C HIS A 311 -1.35 -3.78 -4.83
N LEU A 312 -1.54 -3.58 -6.14
CA LEU A 312 -2.86 -3.58 -6.76
C LEU A 312 -3.52 -4.97 -6.66
N LEU A 313 -2.79 -6.02 -7.05
CA LEU A 313 -3.30 -7.39 -7.03
C LEU A 313 -3.57 -7.90 -5.61
N PHE A 314 -2.76 -7.50 -4.62
CA PHE A 314 -3.03 -7.76 -3.22
C PHE A 314 -4.41 -7.27 -2.80
N ARG A 315 -4.75 -6.01 -3.10
CA ARG A 315 -6.04 -5.42 -2.70
C ARG A 315 -7.22 -6.04 -3.42
N ILE A 316 -7.06 -6.32 -4.72
CA ILE A 316 -8.09 -7.05 -5.48
C ILE A 316 -8.34 -8.43 -4.83
N ALA A 317 -7.28 -9.16 -4.48
CA ALA A 317 -7.40 -10.45 -3.81
C ALA A 317 -8.03 -10.33 -2.41
N GLU A 318 -7.62 -9.35 -1.61
CA GLU A 318 -8.13 -9.13 -0.25
C GLU A 318 -9.63 -8.79 -0.26
N SER A 319 -10.04 -7.81 -1.08
CA SER A 319 -11.44 -7.40 -1.22
C SER A 319 -12.37 -8.51 -1.71
N ASN A 320 -11.84 -9.49 -2.45
CA ASN A 320 -12.59 -10.66 -2.93
C ASN A 320 -12.40 -11.90 -2.04
N GLY A 321 -11.66 -11.81 -0.94
CA GLY A 321 -11.42 -12.92 -0.02
C GLY A 321 -10.47 -14.02 -0.56
N TRP A 322 -9.72 -13.76 -1.63
CA TRP A 322 -8.76 -14.70 -2.23
C TRP A 322 -7.46 -14.77 -1.41
N THR A 323 -7.57 -15.37 -0.23
CA THR A 323 -6.53 -15.32 0.82
C THR A 323 -5.16 -15.85 0.35
N LYS A 324 -5.13 -16.90 -0.46
CA LYS A 324 -3.87 -17.48 -0.96
C LYS A 324 -3.13 -16.52 -1.88
N ASP A 325 -3.86 -15.88 -2.78
CA ASP A 325 -3.29 -14.94 -3.74
C ASP A 325 -2.80 -13.68 -3.01
N ALA A 326 -3.61 -13.15 -2.09
CA ALA A 326 -3.23 -12.04 -1.23
C ALA A 326 -1.95 -12.33 -0.44
N LEU A 327 -1.79 -13.55 0.11
CA LEU A 327 -0.55 -13.93 0.80
C LEU A 327 0.67 -13.90 -0.14
N SER A 328 0.51 -14.37 -1.37
CA SER A 328 1.58 -14.43 -2.37
C SER A 328 2.03 -13.02 -2.77
N PHE A 329 1.08 -12.12 -3.06
CA PHE A 329 1.36 -10.73 -3.39
C PHE A 329 1.98 -9.97 -2.21
N ASN A 330 1.47 -10.17 -1.00
CA ASN A 330 2.05 -9.56 0.20
C ASN A 330 3.49 -10.04 0.45
N ASN A 331 3.76 -11.34 0.26
CA ASN A 331 5.09 -11.91 0.42
C ASN A 331 6.10 -11.30 -0.57
N LEU A 332 5.71 -11.13 -1.84
CA LEU A 332 6.55 -10.49 -2.85
C LEU A 332 6.91 -9.04 -2.45
N VAL A 333 5.93 -8.23 -2.08
CA VAL A 333 6.19 -6.82 -1.70
C VAL A 333 7.01 -6.72 -0.42
N THR A 334 6.73 -7.58 0.56
CA THR A 334 7.47 -7.60 1.84
C THR A 334 8.94 -7.95 1.62
N SER A 335 9.23 -8.89 0.70
CA SER A 335 10.59 -9.33 0.36
C SER A 335 11.26 -8.47 -0.72
N TRP A 336 10.58 -7.44 -1.22
CA TRP A 336 11.04 -6.64 -2.37
C TRP A 336 12.39 -5.97 -2.13
N PRO A 337 12.68 -5.36 -0.96
CA PRO A 337 13.97 -4.74 -0.70
C PRO A 337 15.12 -5.74 -0.83
N GLU A 338 14.98 -6.93 -0.24
CA GLU A 338 16.02 -7.96 -0.30
C GLU A 338 16.18 -8.54 -1.71
N ILE A 339 15.09 -8.66 -2.48
CA ILE A 339 15.12 -9.07 -3.89
C ILE A 339 15.88 -8.04 -4.73
N VAL A 340 15.62 -6.75 -4.54
CA VAL A 340 16.33 -5.67 -5.25
C VAL A 340 17.81 -5.63 -4.88
N ASP A 341 18.13 -5.82 -3.60
CA ASP A 341 19.53 -5.88 -3.14
C ASP A 341 20.26 -7.10 -3.74
N ALA A 342 19.61 -8.27 -3.77
CA ALA A 342 20.14 -9.47 -4.43
C ALA A 342 20.35 -9.24 -5.93
N ALA A 343 19.38 -8.62 -6.62
CA ALA A 343 19.49 -8.27 -8.05
C ALA A 343 20.65 -7.32 -8.35
N ARG A 344 21.04 -6.47 -7.39
CA ARG A 344 22.18 -5.54 -7.55
C ARG A 344 23.53 -6.18 -7.22
N ALA A 345 23.56 -7.15 -6.31
CA ALA A 345 24.80 -7.77 -5.85
C ALA A 345 25.58 -8.49 -6.97
N GLU A 346 24.88 -9.06 -7.96
CA GLU A 346 25.52 -9.70 -9.12
C GLU A 346 26.21 -8.70 -10.08
N ASN A 347 25.75 -7.45 -10.13
CA ASN A 347 26.42 -6.41 -10.93
C ASN A 347 27.78 -5.99 -10.35
N VAL A 348 28.00 -6.19 -9.04
CA VAL A 348 29.25 -5.82 -8.36
C VAL A 348 30.31 -6.91 -8.50
N SER A 349 29.92 -8.18 -8.52
CA SER A 349 30.85 -9.30 -8.74
C SER A 349 31.32 -9.43 -10.20
N ALA A 350 30.61 -8.82 -11.16
CA ALA A 350 30.97 -8.81 -12.58
C ALA A 350 31.92 -7.68 -13.01
N ALA A 351 32.25 -6.72 -12.12
CA ALA A 351 33.25 -5.71 -12.41
C ALA A 351 34.66 -6.34 -12.34
N PRO A 352 35.47 -6.34 -13.43
CA PRO A 352 36.79 -6.90 -13.38
C PRO A 352 37.63 -6.05 -12.43
N GLN A 353 37.98 -6.62 -11.28
CA GLN A 353 38.97 -6.06 -10.38
C GLN A 353 40.30 -6.04 -11.14
N GLY A 354 40.58 -4.92 -11.80
CA GLY A 354 41.82 -4.68 -12.52
C GLY A 354 42.98 -4.87 -11.55
N SER A 355 43.76 -5.92 -11.75
CA SER A 355 45.04 -6.15 -11.08
C SER A 355 45.93 -4.94 -11.40
N PHE A 356 46.15 -4.07 -10.43
CA PHE A 356 47.22 -3.08 -10.49
C PHE A 356 48.54 -3.82 -10.26
N ASP A 357 49.21 -4.21 -11.35
CA ASP A 357 50.61 -4.61 -11.30
C ASP A 357 51.45 -3.36 -10.96
N PHE A 358 51.96 -3.31 -9.73
CA PHE A 358 53.08 -2.45 -9.39
C PHE A 358 54.32 -3.04 -10.06
N VAL A 359 54.80 -2.37 -11.11
CA VAL A 359 56.14 -2.62 -11.65
C VAL A 359 57.12 -2.03 -10.64
N ASP A 360 57.75 -2.91 -9.84
CA ASP A 360 58.91 -2.54 -9.05
C ASP A 360 60.03 -2.12 -10.01
N GLN A 361 60.37 -0.83 -9.93
CA GLN A 361 61.46 -0.21 -10.68
C GLN A 361 62.68 -0.21 -9.74
N ASP A 362 63.48 -1.27 -9.78
CA ASP A 362 64.80 -1.30 -9.16
C ASP A 362 65.90 -1.13 -10.24
N ASP A 363 66.62 -0.02 -10.09
CA ASP A 363 67.93 0.42 -10.63
C ASP A 363 68.22 0.47 -12.15
#